data_AF-A0A9X3F2D8-F1
#
_entry.id   AF-A0A9X3F2D8-F1
#
_cell.length_a   1.000
_cell.length_b   1.000
_cell.length_c   1.000
_cell.angle_alpha   90.00
_cell.angle_beta   90.00
_cell.angle_gamma   90.00
#
_symmetry.space_group_name_H-M   'P 1'
#
loop_
_entity.id
_entity.type
_entity.pdbx_description
1 polymer ?
#
loop_
_entity_poly.entity_id
_entity_poly.type
_entity_poly.pdbx_seq_one_letter_code
_entity_poly.pdbx_strand_id
1 'polypeptide(L)'
;MRQSFSYTLLITWVLIAVSCKNHFVQKSYEIQNISVTEEQNVLDSSIVRLYLPYKNILEKDMNRVISFSEVEMTKGKPESFLTNFLGDLLLNEGGNVAKAQEMGIVPDLSFFNYGGIRTSLPEGEITVGKIFELMPFENEMVFLELDGKQTQEFLDYVAAKGGDSLGGARFKISEGKAKDATIGGKPISEQEKYWLVTNDYVANGGDGLDVLKGRKQFINSKFKIRDAIISSLEEKQKNNEKLTAKIDGRFIVE
;
A
#
# COMPACT_ATOMS: atom_id res chain seq x y z
N MET A 1 -11.80 -29.25 -84.43
CA MET A 1 -11.23 -28.04 -83.80
C MET A 1 -10.39 -28.49 -82.61
N ARG A 2 -9.09 -28.24 -82.68
CA ARG A 2 -8.03 -28.84 -81.86
C ARG A 2 -8.08 -28.36 -80.40
N GLN A 3 -7.84 -29.30 -79.51
CA GLN A 3 -7.73 -29.19 -78.06
C GLN A 3 -6.80 -28.02 -77.64
N SER A 4 -7.36 -26.91 -77.16
CA SER A 4 -6.59 -25.84 -76.49
C SER A 4 -6.62 -25.96 -74.96
N PHE A 5 -7.07 -27.10 -74.45
CA PHE A 5 -7.07 -27.42 -73.02
C PHE A 5 -5.83 -28.26 -72.71
N SER A 6 -4.68 -27.64 -72.45
CA SER A 6 -3.55 -28.40 -71.89
C SER A 6 -2.44 -27.59 -71.25
N TYR A 7 -2.24 -26.31 -71.57
CA TYR A 7 -1.05 -25.59 -71.06
C TYR A 7 -1.37 -24.61 -69.93
N THR A 8 -2.46 -23.84 -70.00
CA THR A 8 -2.86 -22.92 -68.94
C THR A 8 -3.26 -23.64 -67.65
N LEU A 9 -3.97 -24.77 -67.76
CA LEU A 9 -4.35 -25.58 -66.61
C LEU A 9 -3.12 -26.24 -65.94
N LEU A 10 -2.15 -26.66 -66.77
CA LEU A 10 -0.91 -27.28 -66.29
C LEU A 10 -0.02 -26.25 -65.60
N ILE A 11 0.09 -25.03 -66.15
CA ILE A 11 0.83 -23.91 -65.54
C ILE A 11 0.20 -23.49 -64.21
N THR A 12 -1.13 -23.40 -64.14
CA THR A 12 -1.81 -23.08 -62.87
C THR A 12 -1.65 -24.18 -61.83
N TRP A 13 -1.68 -25.46 -62.22
CA TRP A 13 -1.40 -26.57 -61.31
C TRP A 13 0.04 -26.56 -60.78
N VAL A 14 1.02 -26.26 -61.63
CA VAL A 14 2.42 -26.12 -61.23
C VAL A 14 2.61 -24.94 -60.27
N LEU A 15 1.96 -23.80 -60.53
CA LEU A 15 2.03 -22.63 -59.63
C LEU A 15 1.41 -22.90 -58.25
N ILE A 16 0.33 -23.68 -58.18
CA ILE A 16 -0.27 -24.10 -56.90
C ILE A 16 0.64 -25.10 -56.17
N ALA A 17 1.27 -26.03 -56.90
CA ALA A 17 2.17 -27.03 -56.32
C ALA A 17 3.48 -26.43 -55.78
N VAL A 18 3.96 -25.33 -56.36
CA VAL A 18 5.20 -24.64 -55.97
C VAL A 18 4.93 -23.47 -55.00
N SER A 19 3.68 -23.24 -54.60
CA SER A 19 3.36 -22.24 -53.58
C SER A 19 4.06 -22.56 -52.24
N CYS A 20 4.75 -21.57 -51.68
CA CYS A 20 5.49 -21.71 -50.43
C CYS A 20 4.58 -22.18 -49.29
N LYS A 21 4.81 -23.40 -48.79
CA LYS A 21 4.17 -23.88 -47.57
C LYS A 21 4.92 -23.29 -46.37
N ASN A 22 4.21 -22.69 -45.44
CA ASN A 22 4.80 -22.25 -44.18
C ASN A 22 5.34 -23.48 -43.44
N HIS A 23 6.66 -23.59 -43.35
CA HIS A 23 7.32 -24.59 -42.52
C HIS A 23 7.45 -24.04 -41.10
N PHE A 24 6.63 -24.56 -40.20
CA PHE A 24 6.81 -24.33 -38.77
C PHE A 24 8.06 -25.08 -38.33
N VAL A 25 9.13 -24.34 -38.02
CA VAL A 25 10.32 -24.90 -37.37
C VAL A 25 10.01 -24.97 -35.88
N GLN A 26 9.79 -26.18 -35.37
CA GLN A 26 9.69 -26.40 -33.93
C GLN A 26 11.07 -26.12 -33.31
N LYS A 27 11.24 -24.93 -32.73
CA LYS A 27 12.39 -24.67 -31.86
C LYS A 27 12.09 -25.32 -30.51
N SER A 28 12.76 -26.43 -30.22
CA SER A 28 12.85 -26.93 -28.86
C SER A 28 13.80 -26.01 -28.09
N TYR A 29 13.32 -25.47 -26.98
CA TYR A 29 14.16 -24.79 -26.00
C TYR A 29 14.41 -25.78 -24.88
N GLU A 30 15.68 -26.06 -24.61
CA GLU A 30 16.06 -26.83 -23.44
C GLU A 30 16.01 -25.88 -22.24
N ILE A 31 14.93 -25.96 -21.46
CA ILE A 31 14.76 -25.14 -20.26
C ILE A 31 15.41 -25.90 -19.12
N GLN A 32 16.58 -25.43 -18.69
CA GLN A 32 17.18 -25.90 -17.46
C GLN A 32 16.82 -24.96 -16.32
N ASN A 33 16.11 -25.48 -15.33
CA ASN A 33 15.94 -24.77 -14.06
C ASN A 33 17.27 -24.79 -13.32
N ILE A 34 17.89 -23.62 -13.15
CA ILE A 34 19.05 -23.47 -12.29
C ILE A 34 18.54 -23.38 -10.86
N SER A 35 18.69 -24.47 -10.10
CA SER A 35 18.40 -24.47 -8.66
C SER A 35 19.48 -23.69 -7.93
N VAL A 36 19.06 -22.72 -7.11
CA VAL A 36 19.97 -22.01 -6.20
C VAL A 36 20.35 -22.98 -5.08
N THR A 37 21.52 -23.62 -5.19
CA THR A 37 22.08 -24.54 -4.19
C THR A 37 23.10 -23.83 -3.30
N GLU A 38 23.18 -24.16 -2.01
CA GLU A 38 24.12 -23.55 -1.05
C GLU A 38 25.61 -23.67 -1.46
N GLU A 39 25.96 -24.65 -2.29
CA GLU A 39 27.34 -24.83 -2.80
C GLU A 39 27.81 -23.74 -3.78
N GLN A 40 26.90 -22.90 -4.32
CA GLN A 40 27.23 -21.77 -5.20
C GLN A 40 27.38 -20.43 -4.46
N ASN A 41 27.50 -20.45 -3.12
CA ASN A 41 27.59 -19.26 -2.26
C ASN A 41 28.94 -18.51 -2.29
N VAL A 42 29.79 -18.73 -3.29
CA VAL A 42 30.98 -17.88 -3.44
C VAL A 42 30.52 -16.54 -4.00
N LEU A 43 30.30 -15.58 -3.10
CA LEU A 43 30.01 -14.20 -3.48
C LEU A 43 31.12 -13.67 -4.37
N ASP A 44 30.75 -13.16 -5.54
CA ASP A 44 31.70 -12.53 -6.45
C ASP A 44 32.32 -11.32 -5.76
N SER A 45 33.62 -11.41 -5.49
CA SER A 45 34.37 -10.36 -4.78
C SER A 45 34.35 -9.02 -5.51
N SER A 46 34.17 -9.00 -6.84
CA SER A 46 34.01 -7.77 -7.62
C SER A 46 32.67 -7.11 -7.35
N ILE A 47 31.58 -7.89 -7.29
CA ILE A 47 30.23 -7.41 -6.96
C ILE A 47 30.16 -6.96 -5.50
N VAL A 48 30.75 -7.73 -4.58
CA VAL A 48 30.84 -7.36 -3.16
C VAL A 48 31.55 -6.02 -3.01
N ARG A 49 32.71 -5.84 -3.66
CA ARG A 49 33.45 -4.58 -3.62
C ARG A 49 32.66 -3.41 -4.21
N LEU A 50 31.82 -3.67 -5.21
CA LEU A 50 30.96 -2.66 -5.83
C LEU A 50 29.90 -2.12 -4.85
N TYR A 51 29.15 -2.99 -4.16
CA TYR A 51 28.04 -2.52 -3.32
C TYR A 51 28.42 -2.20 -1.87
N LEU A 52 29.53 -2.74 -1.35
CA LEU A 52 29.93 -2.58 0.06
C LEU A 52 29.98 -1.11 0.54
N PRO A 53 30.56 -0.14 -0.20
CA PRO A 53 30.59 1.25 0.25
C PRO A 53 29.19 1.83 0.46
N TYR A 54 28.26 1.54 -0.46
CA TYR A 54 26.87 1.99 -0.36
C TYR A 54 26.13 1.31 0.78
N LYS A 55 26.34 -0.01 0.95
CA LYS A 55 25.78 -0.79 2.06
C LYS A 55 26.21 -0.21 3.40
N ASN A 56 27.49 0.09 3.59
CA ASN A 56 28.01 0.61 4.86
C ASN A 56 27.41 1.99 5.21
N ILE A 57 27.19 2.84 4.20
CA ILE A 57 26.53 4.15 4.40
C ILE A 57 25.07 3.93 4.81
N LEU A 58 24.34 3.08 4.07
CA LEU A 58 22.94 2.80 4.34
C LEU A 58 22.72 2.11 5.70
N GLU A 59 23.57 1.15 6.07
CA GLU A 59 23.46 0.43 7.35
C GLU A 59 23.59 1.38 8.54
N LYS A 60 24.41 2.43 8.45
CA LYS A 60 24.52 3.43 9.50
C LYS A 60 23.18 4.10 9.79
N ASP A 61 22.45 4.47 8.74
CA ASP A 61 21.15 5.13 8.88
C ASP A 61 20.05 4.14 9.23
N MET A 62 20.05 2.95 8.60
CA MET A 62 19.04 1.89 8.84
C MET A 62 19.11 1.33 10.27
N ASN A 63 20.29 1.23 10.87
CA ASN A 63 20.47 0.70 12.23
C ASN A 63 20.22 1.73 13.33
N ARG A 64 19.91 2.98 12.98
CA ARG A 64 19.60 4.01 13.98
C ARG A 64 18.30 3.66 14.69
N VAL A 65 18.38 3.50 16.01
CA VAL A 65 17.21 3.32 16.89
C VAL A 65 16.48 4.65 17.01
N ILE A 66 15.19 4.65 16.70
CA ILE A 66 14.35 5.86 16.68
C ILE A 66 13.23 5.83 17.71
N SER A 67 12.87 4.67 18.26
CA SER A 67 11.86 4.53 19.33
C SER A 67 11.97 3.17 20.01
N PHE A 68 11.20 2.99 21.08
CA PHE A 68 11.05 1.73 21.80
C PHE A 68 9.58 1.39 21.97
N SER A 69 9.20 0.16 21.70
CA SER A 69 7.86 -0.34 22.03
C SER A 69 7.87 -1.22 23.27
N GLU A 70 6.83 -1.11 24.08
CA GLU A 70 6.63 -1.95 25.27
C GLU A 70 6.06 -3.33 24.94
N VAL A 71 5.54 -3.52 23.72
CA VAL A 71 4.90 -4.76 23.27
C VAL A 71 5.16 -4.99 21.78
N GLU A 72 5.11 -6.24 21.35
CA GLU A 72 5.05 -6.52 19.91
C GLU A 72 3.69 -6.05 19.34
N MET A 73 3.72 -5.36 18.20
CA MET A 73 2.52 -4.93 17.49
C MET A 73 2.43 -5.63 16.14
N THR A 74 1.56 -6.64 16.05
CA THR A 74 1.20 -7.32 14.80
C THR A 74 -0.08 -6.74 14.21
N LYS A 75 -0.19 -6.72 12.88
CA LYS A 75 -1.45 -6.34 12.21
C LYS A 75 -2.49 -7.46 12.31
N GLY A 76 -3.75 -7.07 12.45
CA GLY A 76 -4.90 -7.98 12.55
C GLY A 76 -6.21 -7.27 12.25
N LYS A 77 -7.30 -8.05 12.22
CA LYS A 77 -8.66 -7.61 11.93
C LYS A 77 -9.65 -8.19 12.95
N PRO A 78 -10.75 -7.48 13.29
CA PRO A 78 -11.12 -6.18 12.75
C PRO A 78 -10.25 -5.03 13.25
N GLU A 79 -9.58 -5.24 14.37
CA GLU A 79 -8.72 -4.29 15.04
C GLU A 79 -7.46 -5.01 15.53
N SER A 80 -6.35 -4.27 15.66
CA SER A 80 -5.10 -4.77 16.23
C SER A 80 -4.27 -3.61 16.76
N PHE A 81 -3.29 -3.92 17.61
CA PHE A 81 -2.34 -2.94 18.10
C PHE A 81 -1.70 -2.13 16.98
N LEU A 82 -1.22 -2.79 15.93
CA LEU A 82 -0.52 -2.12 14.84
C LEU A 82 -1.46 -1.28 13.96
N THR A 83 -2.64 -1.80 13.61
CA THR A 83 -3.60 -1.06 12.76
C THR A 83 -4.18 0.14 13.48
N ASN A 84 -4.37 0.06 14.80
CA ASN A 84 -4.80 1.21 15.58
C ASN A 84 -3.73 2.27 15.67
N PHE A 85 -2.53 1.84 16.05
CA PHE A 85 -1.39 2.72 16.20
C PHE A 85 -1.12 3.51 14.92
N LEU A 86 -1.10 2.83 13.76
CA LEU A 86 -0.86 3.47 12.48
C LEU A 86 -2.02 4.38 12.04
N GLY A 87 -3.27 4.00 12.30
CA GLY A 87 -4.43 4.87 12.07
C GLY A 87 -4.31 6.17 12.88
N ASP A 88 -4.08 6.05 14.18
CA ASP A 88 -4.01 7.21 15.07
C ASP A 88 -2.78 8.09 14.78
N LEU A 89 -1.63 7.47 14.52
CA LEU A 89 -0.41 8.18 14.10
C LEU A 89 -0.67 8.97 12.81
N LEU A 90 -1.27 8.36 11.79
CA LEU A 90 -1.54 9.06 10.53
C LEU A 90 -2.49 10.23 10.71
N LEU A 91 -3.50 10.10 11.57
CA LEU A 91 -4.43 11.19 11.84
C LEU A 91 -3.71 12.38 12.49
N ASN A 92 -2.88 12.09 13.50
CA ASN A 92 -2.10 13.10 14.22
C ASN A 92 -1.08 13.77 13.30
N GLU A 93 -0.27 12.99 12.58
CA GLU A 93 0.73 13.52 11.65
C GLU A 93 0.09 14.24 10.46
N GLY A 94 -1.06 13.77 9.98
CA GLY A 94 -1.86 14.47 8.99
C GLY A 94 -2.26 15.87 9.48
N GLY A 95 -2.71 16.00 10.72
CA GLY A 95 -2.99 17.29 11.34
C GLY A 95 -1.75 18.18 11.44
N ASN A 96 -0.61 17.62 11.85
CA ASN A 96 0.66 18.34 11.93
C ASN A 96 1.12 18.86 10.56
N VAL A 97 1.08 18.02 9.53
CA VAL A 97 1.45 18.38 8.15
C VAL A 97 0.50 19.44 7.60
N ALA A 98 -0.82 19.27 7.78
CA ALA A 98 -1.80 20.24 7.32
C ALA A 98 -1.60 21.62 7.97
N LYS A 99 -1.27 21.64 9.26
CA LYS A 99 -0.94 22.87 10.00
C LYS A 99 0.39 23.48 9.52
N ALA A 100 1.44 22.67 9.38
CA ALA A 100 2.76 23.14 8.96
C ALA A 100 2.78 23.70 7.53
N GLN A 101 1.90 23.18 6.65
CA GLN A 101 1.73 23.67 5.28
C GLN A 101 0.60 24.70 5.14
N GLU A 102 0.05 25.21 6.26
CA GLU A 102 -0.98 26.25 6.28
C GLU A 102 -2.21 25.94 5.40
N MET A 103 -2.59 24.66 5.33
CA MET A 103 -3.66 24.20 4.42
C MET A 103 -5.06 24.68 4.82
N GLY A 104 -5.24 25.15 6.06
CA GLY A 104 -6.54 25.58 6.57
C GLY A 104 -7.54 24.43 6.79
N ILE A 105 -7.05 23.19 6.91
CA ILE A 105 -7.84 21.98 7.13
C ILE A 105 -7.38 21.24 8.38
N VAL A 106 -8.28 20.46 8.97
CA VAL A 106 -7.99 19.49 10.02
C VAL A 106 -8.59 18.16 9.58
N PRO A 107 -7.80 17.08 9.44
CA PRO A 107 -8.35 15.78 9.08
C PRO A 107 -9.23 15.24 10.20
N ASP A 108 -10.41 14.74 9.84
CA ASP A 108 -11.35 14.08 10.74
C ASP A 108 -11.08 12.58 10.86
N LEU A 109 -10.53 12.01 9.78
CA LEU A 109 -10.30 10.59 9.61
C LEU A 109 -8.93 10.33 9.01
N SER A 110 -8.37 9.18 9.32
CA SER A 110 -7.19 8.66 8.65
C SER A 110 -7.39 7.23 8.18
N PHE A 111 -6.70 6.85 7.11
CA PHE A 111 -6.74 5.47 6.64
C PHE A 111 -5.41 5.00 6.07
N PHE A 112 -5.00 3.81 6.50
CA PHE A 112 -3.98 3.00 5.87
C PHE A 112 -4.59 1.70 5.38
N ASN A 113 -4.27 1.30 4.15
CA ASN A 113 -4.68 -0.01 3.66
C ASN A 113 -3.85 -1.11 4.31
N TYR A 114 -4.52 -2.17 4.76
CA TYR A 114 -3.92 -3.35 5.37
C TYR A 114 -2.77 -3.99 4.56
N GLY A 115 -2.88 -3.91 3.22
CA GLY A 115 -1.86 -4.42 2.29
C GLY A 115 -0.60 -3.57 2.26
N GLY A 116 -0.69 -2.29 2.62
CA GLY A 116 0.43 -1.36 2.73
C GLY A 116 1.37 -1.73 3.89
N ILE A 117 0.82 -2.28 4.98
CA ILE A 117 1.57 -2.71 6.17
C ILE A 117 2.22 -4.07 5.91
N ARG A 118 3.55 -4.17 5.93
CA ARG A 118 4.26 -5.36 5.41
C ARG A 118 4.83 -6.28 6.47
N THR A 119 5.07 -5.79 7.68
CA THR A 119 5.58 -6.60 8.80
C THR A 119 4.99 -6.12 10.14
N SER A 120 5.40 -6.72 11.26
CA SER A 120 5.09 -6.26 12.62
C SER A 120 6.11 -5.21 13.11
N LEU A 121 5.76 -4.50 14.19
CA LEU A 121 6.74 -3.78 14.99
C LEU A 121 7.13 -4.63 16.21
N PRO A 122 8.44 -4.81 16.48
CA PRO A 122 8.90 -5.62 17.59
C PRO A 122 8.66 -4.94 18.94
N GLU A 123 8.60 -5.73 20.01
CA GLU A 123 8.89 -5.26 21.36
C GLU A 123 10.36 -4.82 21.45
N GLY A 124 10.63 -3.73 22.18
CA GLY A 124 11.98 -3.18 22.33
C GLY A 124 12.34 -2.18 21.23
N GLU A 125 13.58 -2.24 20.75
CA GLU A 125 14.15 -1.26 19.83
C GLU A 125 13.45 -1.26 18.46
N ILE A 126 13.09 -0.06 17.99
CA ILE A 126 12.60 0.17 16.64
C ILE A 126 13.63 1.02 15.91
N THR A 127 14.14 0.49 14.81
CA THR A 127 15.12 1.16 13.95
C THR A 127 14.46 1.81 12.73
N VAL A 128 15.19 2.70 12.06
CA VAL A 128 14.79 3.23 10.73
C VAL A 128 14.54 2.08 9.76
N GLY A 129 15.43 1.09 9.70
CA GLY A 129 15.31 -0.07 8.84
C GLY A 129 14.02 -0.86 9.08
N LYS A 130 13.59 -0.99 10.35
CA LYS A 130 12.30 -1.61 10.69
C LYS A 130 11.11 -0.85 10.09
N ILE A 131 11.17 0.49 10.04
CA ILE A 131 10.11 1.28 9.39
C ILE A 131 10.13 1.15 7.87
N PHE A 132 11.31 1.02 7.26
CA PHE A 132 11.43 0.67 5.84
C PHE A 132 10.86 -0.71 5.52
N GLU A 133 11.06 -1.69 6.40
CA GLU A 133 10.41 -3.00 6.27
C GLU A 133 8.89 -2.91 6.45
N LEU A 134 8.42 -2.11 7.42
CA LEU A 134 7.00 -1.95 7.75
C LEU A 134 6.22 -1.31 6.60
N MET A 135 6.76 -0.22 6.04
CA MET A 135 6.13 0.61 5.01
C MET A 135 7.15 0.92 3.88
N PRO A 136 7.45 -0.05 2.99
CA PRO A 136 8.52 0.08 2.00
C PRO A 136 8.16 0.95 0.79
N PHE A 137 6.91 1.44 0.70
CA PHE A 137 6.42 2.20 -0.45
C PHE A 137 6.68 3.69 -0.28
N GLU A 138 7.02 4.36 -1.38
CA GLU A 138 7.25 5.82 -1.46
C GLU A 138 5.96 6.64 -1.51
N ASN A 139 4.92 6.16 -0.84
CA ASN A 139 3.59 6.76 -0.88
C ASN A 139 3.59 8.16 -0.24
N GLU A 140 2.87 9.07 -0.89
CA GLU A 140 2.69 10.45 -0.42
C GLU A 140 1.44 10.56 0.46
N MET A 141 1.53 11.38 1.51
CA MET A 141 0.39 11.74 2.35
C MET A 141 -0.51 12.72 1.60
N VAL A 142 -1.78 12.34 1.45
CA VAL A 142 -2.79 13.11 0.72
C VAL A 142 -4.02 13.32 1.58
N PHE A 143 -4.75 14.40 1.31
CA PHE A 143 -5.97 14.80 1.99
C PHE A 143 -7.13 14.84 1.00
N LEU A 144 -8.23 14.21 1.35
CA LEU A 144 -9.43 14.09 0.51
C LEU A 144 -10.61 14.72 1.26
N GLU A 145 -11.32 15.64 0.61
CA GLU A 145 -12.61 16.12 1.12
C GLU A 145 -13.70 15.19 0.58
N LEU A 146 -14.43 14.54 1.49
CA LEU A 146 -15.54 13.65 1.18
C LEU A 146 -16.85 14.27 1.70
N ASP A 147 -17.94 14.10 0.97
CA ASP A 147 -19.28 14.35 1.53
C ASP A 147 -19.71 13.18 2.43
N GLY A 148 -20.70 13.40 3.30
CA GLY A 148 -21.13 12.38 4.26
C GLY A 148 -21.56 11.05 3.64
N LYS A 149 -22.14 11.08 2.42
CA LYS A 149 -22.50 9.87 1.68
C LYS A 149 -21.24 9.08 1.28
N GLN A 150 -20.26 9.76 0.71
CA GLN A 150 -18.97 9.15 0.34
C GLN A 150 -18.23 8.61 1.57
N THR A 151 -18.27 9.34 2.68
CA THR A 151 -17.70 8.89 3.94
C THR A 151 -18.36 7.60 4.43
N GLN A 152 -19.70 7.52 4.40
CA GLN A 152 -20.41 6.29 4.76
C GLN A 152 -20.08 5.13 3.81
N GLU A 153 -20.02 5.36 2.50
CA GLU A 153 -19.62 4.35 1.51
C GLU A 153 -18.18 3.85 1.73
N PHE A 154 -17.27 4.75 2.11
CA PHE A 154 -15.91 4.40 2.50
C PHE A 154 -15.86 3.55 3.78
N LEU A 155 -16.62 3.90 4.82
CA LEU A 155 -16.67 3.09 6.04
C LEU A 155 -17.33 1.73 5.81
N ASP A 156 -18.35 1.66 4.95
CA ASP A 156 -18.93 0.40 4.49
C ASP A 156 -17.87 -0.48 3.79
N TYR A 157 -16.98 0.10 2.98
CA TYR A 157 -15.86 -0.64 2.40
C TYR A 157 -14.93 -1.20 3.49
N VAL A 158 -14.58 -0.42 4.51
CA VAL A 158 -13.75 -0.88 5.63
C VAL A 158 -14.46 -2.02 6.39
N ALA A 159 -15.76 -1.89 6.63
CA ALA A 159 -16.58 -2.92 7.26
C ALA A 159 -16.64 -4.22 6.43
N ALA A 160 -16.82 -4.10 5.11
CA ALA A 160 -16.83 -5.24 4.19
C ALA A 160 -15.49 -5.98 4.13
N LYS A 161 -14.37 -5.26 4.37
CA LYS A 161 -13.04 -5.86 4.53
C LYS A 161 -12.82 -6.47 5.92
N GLY A 162 -13.81 -6.40 6.79
CA GLY A 162 -13.75 -6.89 8.16
C GLY A 162 -12.86 -6.05 9.06
N GLY A 163 -12.78 -4.73 8.84
CA GLY A 163 -11.89 -3.82 9.57
C GLY A 163 -10.56 -3.55 8.84
N ASP A 164 -9.88 -2.47 9.24
CA ASP A 164 -8.59 -2.03 8.69
C ASP A 164 -7.93 -0.97 9.61
N SER A 165 -6.80 -0.40 9.19
CA SER A 165 -6.11 0.68 9.90
C SER A 165 -6.82 2.03 9.68
N LEU A 166 -7.76 2.36 10.56
CA LEU A 166 -8.58 3.57 10.52
C LEU A 166 -8.42 4.39 11.80
N GLY A 167 -8.22 5.70 11.70
CA GLY A 167 -8.25 6.65 12.82
C GLY A 167 -9.46 7.58 12.75
N GLY A 168 -9.93 8.05 13.90
CA GLY A 168 -10.98 9.09 14.01
C GLY A 168 -12.44 8.62 13.90
N ALA A 169 -12.67 7.41 13.38
CA ALA A 169 -14.00 6.80 13.26
C ALA A 169 -14.21 5.60 14.20
N ARG A 170 -15.48 5.37 14.58
CA ARG A 170 -15.93 4.18 15.31
C ARG A 170 -17.26 3.70 14.73
N PHE A 171 -17.44 2.39 14.57
CA PHE A 171 -18.70 1.81 14.07
C PHE A 171 -18.83 0.32 14.40
N LYS A 172 -20.02 -0.23 14.20
CA LYS A 172 -20.30 -1.66 14.22
C LYS A 172 -20.21 -2.25 12.82
N ILE A 173 -19.61 -3.42 12.68
CA ILE A 173 -19.58 -4.19 11.45
C ILE A 173 -20.75 -5.16 11.50
N SER A 174 -21.75 -4.94 10.65
CA SER A 174 -22.90 -5.82 10.50
C SER A 174 -23.15 -6.07 9.01
N GLU A 175 -23.16 -7.33 8.59
CA GLU A 175 -23.36 -7.75 7.19
C GLU A 175 -22.44 -7.02 6.17
N GLY A 176 -21.19 -6.76 6.57
CA GLY A 176 -20.21 -6.04 5.74
C GLY A 176 -20.51 -4.54 5.58
N LYS A 177 -21.32 -3.96 6.46
CA LYS A 177 -21.69 -2.54 6.49
C LYS A 177 -21.30 -1.89 7.81
N ALA A 178 -21.01 -0.59 7.76
CA ALA A 178 -20.73 0.21 8.95
C ALA A 178 -22.04 0.74 9.54
N LYS A 179 -22.42 0.25 10.71
CA LYS A 179 -23.60 0.69 11.47
C LYS A 179 -23.20 1.57 12.64
N ASP A 180 -24.09 2.48 13.04
CA ASP A 180 -23.87 3.43 14.15
C ASP A 180 -22.52 4.18 14.03
N ALA A 181 -22.15 4.56 12.81
CA ALA A 181 -20.85 5.15 12.54
C ALA A 181 -20.75 6.58 13.10
N THR A 182 -19.64 6.83 13.79
CA THR A 182 -19.31 8.13 14.37
C THR A 182 -17.92 8.56 13.96
N ILE A 183 -17.74 9.88 13.82
CA ILE A 183 -16.46 10.55 13.52
C ILE A 183 -16.26 11.62 14.58
N GLY A 184 -15.13 11.56 15.29
CA GLY A 184 -14.90 12.44 16.45
C GLY A 184 -16.01 12.35 17.52
N GLY A 185 -16.66 11.19 17.63
CA GLY A 185 -17.78 10.94 18.55
C GLY A 185 -19.14 11.47 18.11
N LYS A 186 -19.25 12.06 16.92
CA LYS A 186 -20.53 12.55 16.36
C LYS A 186 -21.03 11.61 15.25
N PRO A 187 -22.34 11.34 15.14
CA PRO A 187 -22.89 10.60 14.02
C PRO A 187 -22.54 11.24 12.68
N ILE A 188 -22.40 10.41 11.65
CA ILE A 188 -22.18 10.89 10.28
C ILE A 188 -23.44 11.62 9.79
N SER A 189 -23.23 12.78 9.18
CA SER A 189 -24.26 13.59 8.56
C SER A 189 -24.01 13.66 7.06
N GLU A 190 -25.04 13.42 6.25
CA GLU A 190 -24.94 13.46 4.78
C GLU A 190 -24.55 14.84 4.25
N GLN A 191 -24.89 15.90 4.97
CA GLN A 191 -24.67 17.29 4.57
C GLN A 191 -23.30 17.82 5.00
N GLU A 192 -22.62 17.13 5.91
CA GLU A 192 -21.30 17.53 6.40
C GLU A 192 -20.18 17.05 5.47
N LYS A 193 -19.05 17.73 5.56
CA LYS A 193 -17.82 17.38 4.85
C LYS A 193 -16.81 16.82 5.83
N TYR A 194 -16.06 15.82 5.38
CA TYR A 194 -15.06 15.15 6.18
C TYR A 194 -13.73 15.13 5.44
N TRP A 195 -12.66 15.50 6.13
CA TRP A 195 -11.31 15.40 5.62
C TRP A 195 -10.69 14.06 6.00
N LEU A 196 -10.39 13.25 5.00
CA LEU A 196 -9.65 12.00 5.13
C LEU A 196 -8.17 12.22 4.78
N VAL A 197 -7.26 11.96 5.72
CA VAL A 197 -5.83 11.82 5.43
C VAL A 197 -5.48 10.36 5.10
N THR A 198 -4.81 10.13 3.99
CA THR A 198 -4.45 8.77 3.55
C THR A 198 -3.22 8.79 2.64
N ASN A 199 -2.97 7.69 1.92
CA ASN A 199 -1.92 7.59 0.92
C ASN A 199 -2.44 7.77 -0.51
N ASP A 200 -1.58 8.28 -1.39
CA ASP A 200 -1.87 8.53 -2.80
C ASP A 200 -2.27 7.26 -3.58
N TYR A 201 -1.76 6.09 -3.21
CA TYR A 201 -2.14 4.81 -3.84
C TYR A 201 -3.64 4.52 -3.66
N VAL A 202 -4.14 4.52 -2.41
CA VAL A 202 -5.57 4.25 -2.16
C VAL A 202 -6.48 5.40 -2.55
N ALA A 203 -6.01 6.64 -2.44
CA ALA A 203 -6.75 7.81 -2.89
C ALA A 203 -7.07 7.76 -4.39
N ASN A 204 -6.24 7.07 -5.18
CA ASN A 204 -6.47 6.87 -6.61
C ASN A 204 -7.18 5.55 -6.95
N GLY A 205 -7.78 4.87 -5.96
CA GLY A 205 -8.57 3.65 -6.15
C GLY A 205 -7.79 2.35 -5.92
N GLY A 206 -6.56 2.43 -5.42
CA GLY A 206 -5.80 1.26 -4.97
C GLY A 206 -6.59 0.38 -4.00
N ASP A 207 -6.31 -0.94 -4.01
CA ASP A 207 -7.04 -1.97 -3.25
C ASP A 207 -8.57 -2.04 -3.47
N GLY A 208 -9.11 -1.35 -4.48
CA GLY A 208 -10.55 -1.31 -4.76
C GLY A 208 -11.29 -0.18 -4.03
N LEU A 209 -10.57 0.84 -3.55
CA LEU A 209 -11.13 2.06 -2.94
C LEU A 209 -11.63 3.07 -3.98
N ASP A 210 -12.39 2.59 -4.97
CA ASP A 210 -12.90 3.42 -6.07
C ASP A 210 -13.78 4.59 -5.58
N VAL A 211 -14.44 4.43 -4.43
CA VAL A 211 -15.20 5.47 -3.74
C VAL A 211 -14.39 6.76 -3.53
N LEU A 212 -13.08 6.64 -3.26
CA LEU A 212 -12.20 7.78 -3.00
C LEU A 212 -11.86 8.59 -4.26
N LYS A 213 -12.11 8.05 -5.45
CA LYS A 213 -11.94 8.77 -6.72
C LYS A 213 -13.00 9.86 -6.91
N GLY A 214 -14.15 9.72 -6.25
CA GLY A 214 -15.24 10.70 -6.31
C GLY A 214 -15.06 11.93 -5.40
N ARG A 215 -13.98 11.99 -4.62
CA ARG A 215 -13.67 13.08 -3.67
C ARG A 215 -13.95 14.48 -4.23
N LYS A 216 -14.40 15.40 -3.36
CA LYS A 216 -14.66 16.79 -3.72
C LYS A 216 -13.38 17.60 -3.90
N GLN A 217 -12.38 17.31 -3.08
CA GLN A 217 -11.07 17.95 -3.12
C GLN A 217 -9.96 16.93 -2.92
N PHE A 218 -8.78 17.27 -3.44
CA PHE A 218 -7.57 16.47 -3.35
C PHE A 218 -6.38 17.39 -3.11
N ILE A 219 -5.72 17.22 -1.98
CA ILE A 219 -4.49 17.93 -1.65
C ILE A 219 -3.39 16.89 -1.48
N ASN A 220 -2.33 17.01 -2.24
CA ASN A 220 -1.14 16.19 -2.07
C ASN A 220 -0.07 17.02 -1.36
N SER A 221 0.29 16.62 -0.15
CA SER A 221 1.26 17.34 0.69
C SER A 221 2.71 17.19 0.22
N LYS A 222 2.97 16.26 -0.71
CA LYS A 222 4.30 15.79 -1.11
C LYS A 222 5.15 15.20 0.01
N PHE A 223 4.58 15.08 1.21
CA PHE A 223 5.23 14.48 2.35
C PHE A 223 5.14 12.96 2.29
N LYS A 224 6.25 12.26 2.50
CA LYS A 224 6.24 10.80 2.48
C LYS A 224 5.70 10.26 3.79
N ILE A 225 4.83 9.27 3.70
CA ILE A 225 4.22 8.63 4.87
C ILE A 225 5.26 7.96 5.77
N ARG A 226 6.25 7.30 5.17
CA ARG A 226 7.32 6.65 5.93
C ARG A 226 8.10 7.67 6.76
N ASP A 227 8.33 8.86 6.19
CA ASP A 227 9.02 9.95 6.88
C ASP A 227 8.16 10.54 8.01
N ALA A 228 6.83 10.58 7.85
CA ALA A 228 5.91 10.92 8.94
C ALA A 228 6.01 9.92 10.11
N ILE A 229 6.04 8.63 9.81
CA ILE A 229 6.20 7.59 10.84
C ILE A 229 7.54 7.77 11.56
N ILE A 230 8.65 7.88 10.81
CA ILE A 230 9.99 8.05 11.39
C ILE A 230 10.05 9.31 12.27
N SER A 231 9.56 10.45 11.77
CA SER A 231 9.60 11.72 12.50
C SER A 231 8.77 11.66 13.78
N SER A 232 7.57 11.08 13.72
CA SER A 232 6.68 10.90 14.87
C SER A 232 7.33 10.02 15.95
N LEU A 233 7.96 8.92 15.53
CA LEU A 233 8.65 8.00 16.44
C LEU A 233 9.87 8.63 17.10
N GLU A 234 10.67 9.39 16.34
CA GLU A 234 11.79 10.15 16.87
C GLU A 234 11.36 11.23 17.86
N GLU A 235 10.25 11.92 17.59
CA GLU A 235 9.70 12.92 18.50
C GLU A 235 9.25 12.29 19.81
N LYS A 236 8.51 11.17 19.75
CA LYS A 236 8.14 10.40 20.94
C LYS A 236 9.36 9.98 21.75
N GLN A 237 10.39 9.47 21.08
CA GLN A 237 11.64 9.10 21.75
C GLN A 237 12.33 10.29 22.42
N LYS A 238 12.39 11.45 21.75
CA LYS A 238 12.95 12.70 22.34
C LYS A 238 12.17 13.12 23.59
N ASN A 239 10.87 12.84 23.62
CA ASN A 239 10.00 13.12 24.77
C ASN A 239 10.01 12.00 25.83
N ASN A 240 10.86 10.97 25.69
CA ASN A 240 10.89 9.77 26.52
C ASN A 240 9.56 9.00 26.57
N GLU A 241 8.75 9.13 25.52
CA GLU A 241 7.52 8.35 25.34
C GLU A 241 7.85 7.04 24.65
N LYS A 242 7.51 5.93 25.33
CA LYS A 242 7.53 4.60 24.71
C LYS A 242 6.24 4.35 23.94
N LEU A 243 6.33 3.55 22.89
CA LEU A 243 5.15 3.12 22.14
C LEU A 243 4.40 2.07 22.96
N THR A 244 3.20 2.45 23.36
CA THR A 244 2.22 1.56 23.96
C THR A 244 1.23 1.13 22.89
N ALA A 245 0.52 0.04 23.15
CA ALA A 245 -0.55 -0.43 22.29
C ALA A 245 -1.88 -0.48 23.02
N LYS A 246 -2.96 -0.15 22.31
CA LYS A 246 -4.30 -0.14 22.86
C LYS A 246 -5.31 -0.63 21.83
N ILE A 247 -6.11 -1.62 22.22
CA ILE A 247 -7.40 -1.90 21.60
C ILE A 247 -8.42 -0.96 22.24
N ASP A 248 -9.18 -0.27 21.42
CA ASP A 248 -10.14 0.74 21.86
C ASP A 248 -11.57 0.47 21.39
N GLY A 249 -11.81 -0.64 20.67
CA GLY A 249 -13.13 -1.03 20.21
C GLY A 249 -13.67 -0.05 19.16
N ARG A 250 -12.80 0.43 18.25
CA ARG A 250 -13.23 1.26 17.12
C ARG A 250 -14.08 0.47 16.12
N PHE A 251 -13.97 -0.86 16.14
CA PHE A 251 -14.87 -1.75 15.43
C PHE A 251 -15.52 -2.76 16.38
N ILE A 252 -16.84 -2.92 16.29
CA ILE A 252 -17.58 -3.95 17.03
C ILE A 252 -18.26 -4.86 16.01
N VAL A 253 -17.96 -6.16 16.00
CA VAL A 253 -18.58 -7.12 15.07
C VAL A 253 -19.90 -7.58 15.67
N GLU A 254 -20.99 -7.46 14.90
CA GLU A 254 -22.33 -7.95 15.21
C GLU A 254 -22.70 -9.18 14.39
#